data_AF-A0A917YF00-F1
#
_entry.id   AF-A0A917YF00-F1
#
_cell.length_a   1.000
_cell.length_b   1.000
_cell.length_c   1.000
_cell.angle_alpha   90.00
_cell.angle_beta   90.00
_cell.angle_gamma   90.00
#
_symmetry.space_group_name_H-M   'P 1'
#
loop_
_entity.id
_entity.type
_entity.pdbx_description
1 polymer ?
#
loop_
_entity_poly.entity_id
_entity_poly.type
_entity_poly.pdbx_seq_one_letter_code
_entity_poly.pdbx_strand_id
1 'polypeptide(L)'
;MSATTSEHDLFDALDASGFAFTRRVWVDAAPARVYDLVSDVSAIGRWSPNATDLTFDQSAGPRAGAWFSGRNQKDGMEWII
;
A
#
# COMPACT_ATOMS: atom_id res chain seq x y z
N MET A 1 -13.93 29.00 24.46
CA MET A 1 -13.19 27.77 24.78
C MET A 1 -13.04 27.01 23.47
N SER A 2 -11.87 27.13 22.82
CA SER A 2 -11.59 26.40 21.59
C SER A 2 -10.92 25.08 21.99
N ALA A 3 -11.62 23.97 21.80
CA ALA A 3 -11.00 22.66 21.88
C ALA A 3 -10.15 22.48 20.61
N THR A 4 -8.84 22.50 20.78
CA THR A 4 -7.91 21.93 19.81
C THR A 4 -8.16 20.43 19.76
N THR A 5 -8.95 19.97 18.79
CA THR A 5 -9.01 18.56 18.43
C THR A 5 -7.61 18.14 17.99
N SER A 6 -7.04 17.14 18.66
CA SER A 6 -5.74 16.58 18.31
C SER A 6 -5.85 15.79 17.01
N GLU A 7 -4.79 15.73 16.19
CA GLU A 7 -4.77 14.84 15.02
C GLU A 7 -5.02 13.38 15.41
N HIS A 8 -4.60 12.96 16.61
CA HIS A 8 -4.90 11.63 17.15
C HIS A 8 -6.40 11.38 17.31
N ASP A 9 -7.17 12.37 17.78
CA ASP A 9 -8.62 12.25 17.99
C ASP A 9 -9.36 12.04 16.66
N LEU A 10 -8.82 12.54 15.54
CA LEU A 10 -9.39 12.37 14.21
C LEU A 10 -9.22 10.94 13.67
N PHE A 11 -8.10 10.29 13.96
CA PHE A 11 -7.84 8.91 13.53
C PHE A 11 -8.63 7.90 14.37
N ASP A 12 -8.79 8.14 15.67
CA ASP A 12 -9.59 7.28 16.57
C ASP A 12 -11.10 7.32 16.24
N ALA A 13 -11.57 8.40 15.63
CA ALA A 13 -12.96 8.53 15.16
C ALA A 13 -13.20 7.88 13.77
N LEU A 14 -12.17 7.42 13.08
CA LEU A 14 -12.30 6.85 11.74
C LEU A 14 -12.79 5.40 11.82
N ASP A 15 -14.04 5.15 11.43
CA ASP A 15 -14.54 3.80 11.22
C ASP A 15 -13.94 3.18 9.94
N ALA A 16 -12.87 2.40 10.13
CA ALA A 16 -12.16 1.72 9.05
C ALA A 16 -13.05 0.71 8.29
N SER A 17 -14.16 0.24 8.87
CA SER A 17 -15.03 -0.75 8.23
C SER A 17 -15.66 -0.23 6.93
N GLY A 18 -15.87 1.08 6.82
CA GLY A 18 -16.37 1.74 5.62
C GLY A 18 -15.37 1.76 4.45
N PHE A 19 -14.10 1.44 4.68
CA PHE A 19 -13.04 1.41 3.66
C PHE A 19 -12.61 -0.02 3.27
N ALA A 20 -13.31 -1.03 3.78
CA ALA A 20 -13.07 -2.43 3.41
C ALA A 20 -13.76 -2.78 2.09
N PHE A 21 -13.04 -3.45 1.19
CA PHE A 21 -13.63 -4.04 -0.01
C PHE A 21 -12.99 -5.39 -0.35
N THR A 22 -13.72 -6.22 -1.09
CA THR A 22 -13.20 -7.49 -1.62
C THR A 22 -13.57 -7.62 -3.10
N ARG A 23 -12.64 -8.16 -3.88
CA ARG A 23 -12.84 -8.57 -5.28
C ARG A 23 -12.27 -9.97 -5.47
N ARG A 24 -12.83 -10.71 -6.41
CA ARG A 24 -12.38 -12.06 -6.77
C ARG A 24 -12.31 -12.16 -8.28
N VAL A 25 -11.30 -12.87 -8.77
CA VAL A 25 -11.10 -13.16 -10.19
C VAL A 25 -10.47 -14.54 -10.32
N TRP A 26 -10.78 -15.24 -11.41
CA TRP A 26 -10.12 -16.48 -11.77
C TRP A 26 -8.83 -16.20 -12.52
N VAL A 27 -7.76 -16.89 -12.15
CA VAL A 27 -6.45 -16.80 -12.80
C VAL A 27 -6.07 -18.20 -13.24
N ASP A 28 -5.87 -18.38 -14.55
CA ASP A 28 -5.42 -19.65 -15.13
C ASP A 28 -3.91 -19.84 -14.95
N ALA A 29 -3.50 -20.03 -13.70
CA ALA A 29 -2.11 -20.26 -13.32
C ALA A 29 -2.02 -21.06 -12.01
N ALA A 30 -0.90 -21.73 -11.79
CA ALA A 30 -0.63 -22.42 -10.53
C ALA A 30 -0.63 -21.42 -9.34
N PRO A 31 -1.23 -21.77 -8.17
CA PRO A 31 -1.32 -20.87 -7.03
C PRO A 31 0.03 -20.31 -6.56
N ALA A 32 1.08 -21.13 -6.53
CA ALA A 32 2.43 -20.69 -6.17
C ALA A 32 2.94 -19.59 -7.10
N ARG A 33 2.71 -19.73 -8.41
CA ARG A 33 3.14 -18.74 -9.40
C ARG A 33 2.41 -17.41 -9.24
N VAL A 34 1.12 -17.45 -8.91
CA VAL A 34 0.32 -16.26 -8.62
C VAL A 34 0.82 -15.61 -7.34
N TYR A 35 1.06 -16.40 -6.28
CA TYR A 35 1.57 -15.91 -5.01
C TYR A 35 2.91 -15.19 -5.19
N ASP A 36 3.89 -15.85 -5.82
CA ASP A 36 5.21 -15.27 -6.09
C ASP A 36 5.11 -13.92 -6.81
N LEU A 37 4.17 -13.81 -7.77
CA LEU A 37 3.93 -12.57 -8.49
C LEU A 37 3.36 -11.48 -7.58
N VAL A 38 2.27 -11.74 -6.86
CA VAL A 38 1.56 -10.72 -6.08
C VAL A 38 2.26 -10.37 -4.76
N SER A 39 3.13 -11.24 -4.25
CA SER A 39 3.92 -10.99 -3.04
C SER A 39 5.14 -10.10 -3.30
N ASP A 40 5.60 -9.99 -4.55
CA ASP A 40 6.71 -9.11 -4.91
C ASP A 40 6.24 -7.65 -5.02
N VAL A 41 6.25 -6.96 -3.88
CA VAL A 41 5.83 -5.55 -3.79
C VAL A 41 6.70 -4.60 -4.62
N SER A 42 7.91 -5.00 -5.02
CA SER A 42 8.76 -4.18 -5.92
C SER A 42 8.15 -4.02 -7.31
N ALA A 43 7.23 -4.89 -7.70
CA ALA A 43 6.54 -4.80 -8.98
C ALA A 43 5.33 -3.84 -8.95
N ILE A 44 5.08 -3.11 -7.84
CA ILE A 44 3.88 -2.27 -7.67
C ILE A 44 3.69 -1.24 -8.80
N GLY A 45 4.78 -0.62 -9.28
CA GLY A 45 4.73 0.36 -10.38
C GLY A 45 4.26 -0.22 -11.72
N ARG A 46 4.28 -1.56 -11.88
CA ARG A 46 3.71 -2.23 -13.05
C ARG A 46 2.20 -2.41 -12.94
N TRP A 47 1.67 -2.51 -11.73
CA TRP A 47 0.28 -2.90 -11.49
C TRP A 47 -0.61 -1.70 -11.19
N SER A 48 -0.05 -0.69 -10.55
CA SER A 48 -0.78 0.43 -10.04
C SER A 48 -0.56 1.66 -10.92
N PRO A 49 -1.63 2.39 -11.29
CA PRO A 49 -1.49 3.68 -11.96
C PRO A 49 -1.07 4.81 -11.00
N ASN A 50 -1.10 4.59 -9.68
CA ASN A 50 -0.88 5.61 -8.66
C ASN A 50 0.37 5.38 -7.81
N ALA A 51 0.55 4.20 -7.23
CA ALA A 51 1.82 3.78 -6.65
C ALA A 51 2.84 3.52 -7.77
N THR A 52 3.88 4.34 -7.83
CA THR A 52 4.83 4.40 -8.96
C THR A 52 6.19 3.80 -8.64
N ASP A 53 6.62 3.84 -7.38
CA ASP A 53 7.95 3.34 -6.99
C ASP A 53 7.99 2.86 -5.54
N LEU A 54 9.01 2.07 -5.21
CA LEU A 54 9.26 1.49 -3.90
C LEU A 54 10.75 1.45 -3.60
N THR A 55 11.13 1.84 -2.38
CA THR A 55 12.50 1.70 -1.87
C THR A 55 12.50 0.92 -0.56
N PHE A 56 13.28 -0.16 -0.49
CA PHE A 56 13.48 -0.89 0.75
C PHE A 56 14.46 -0.19 1.69
N ASP A 57 14.17 -0.25 2.98
CA ASP A 57 15.06 0.21 4.03
C ASP A 57 16.29 -0.68 4.11
N GLN A 58 17.45 -0.08 4.37
CA GLN A 58 18.70 -0.77 4.69
C GLN A 58 19.06 -1.90 3.69
N SER A 59 18.67 -1.75 2.42
CA SER A 59 18.84 -2.78 1.37
C SER A 59 18.20 -4.15 1.69
N ALA A 60 17.14 -4.18 2.50
CA ALA A 60 16.53 -5.41 3.01
C ALA A 60 15.89 -6.30 1.92
N GLY A 61 15.47 -5.72 0.79
CA GLY A 61 14.86 -6.45 -0.33
C GLY A 61 13.47 -7.04 -0.02
N PRO A 62 12.85 -7.74 -0.99
CA PRO A 62 11.48 -8.25 -0.90
C PRO A 62 11.39 -9.53 -0.06
N ARG A 63 11.61 -9.41 1.25
CA ARG A 63 11.48 -10.52 2.21
C ARG A 63 10.52 -10.17 3.34
N ALA A 64 9.93 -11.18 3.96
CA ALA A 64 9.09 -10.99 5.14
C ALA A 64 9.86 -10.26 6.25
N GLY A 65 9.22 -9.24 6.84
CA GLY A 65 9.81 -8.40 7.88
C GLY A 65 10.68 -7.24 7.38
N ALA A 66 10.91 -7.11 6.07
CA ALA A 66 11.51 -5.91 5.49
C ALA A 66 10.53 -4.72 5.52
N TRP A 67 11.09 -3.53 5.68
CA TRP A 67 10.37 -2.27 5.60
C TRP A 67 10.72 -1.57 4.29
N PHE A 68 9.78 -0.79 3.77
CA PHE A 68 9.96 -0.01 2.57
C PHE A 68 9.11 1.26 2.62
N SER A 69 9.55 2.26 1.88
CA SER A 69 8.75 3.44 1.55
C SER A 69 8.27 3.36 0.10
N GLY A 70 7.04 3.81 -0.14
CA GLY A 70 6.41 3.86 -1.44
C GLY A 70 6.23 5.30 -1.94
N ARG A 71 6.45 5.53 -3.24
CA ARG A 71 6.08 6.79 -3.90
C ARG A 71 4.74 6.63 -4.60
N ASN A 72 3.85 7.58 -4.35
CA ASN A 72 2.54 7.63 -5.00
C ASN A 72 2.37 8.94 -5.75
N GLN A 73 1.54 8.89 -6.79
CA GLN A 73 1.09 10.02 -7.58
C GLN A 73 -0.40 9.92 -7.89
N LYS A 74 -1.11 11.04 -7.82
CA LYS A 74 -2.50 11.15 -8.27
C LYS A 74 -2.84 12.60 -8.59
N ASP A 75 -3.48 12.84 -9.73
CA ASP A 75 -3.99 14.17 -10.12
C ASP A 75 -2.91 15.29 -10.04
N GLY A 76 -1.67 14.96 -10.42
CA GLY A 76 -0.52 15.87 -10.39
C GLY A 76 0.13 16.05 -9.01
N MET A 77 -0.42 15.45 -7.95
CA MET A 77 0.16 15.44 -6.61
C MET A 77 1.02 14.20 -6.41
N GLU A 78 2.13 14.34 -5.66
CA GLU A 78 3.02 13.24 -5.30
C GLU A 78 3.29 13.22 -3.80
N TRP A 79 3.44 12.03 -3.22
CA TRP A 79 3.76 11.86 -1.81
C TRP A 79 4.53 10.55 -1.55
N ILE A 80 5.28 10.53 -0.44
CA ILE A 80 5.99 9.35 0.07
C ILE A 80 5.23 8.82 1.28
N ILE A 81 5.05 7.50 1.34
CA ILE A 81 4.51 6.74 2.49
C ILE A 81 5.55 5.74 2.99
#